data_AF-A0A919ITE6-F1
#
_entry.id   AF-A0A919ITE6-F1
#
_cell.length_a   1.000
_cell.length_b   1.000
_cell.length_c   1.000
_cell.angle_alpha   90.00
_cell.angle_beta   90.00
_cell.angle_gamma   90.00
#
_symmetry.space_group_name_H-M   'P 1'
#
loop_
_entity.id
_entity.type
_entity.pdbx_description
1 polymer ?
#
loop_
_entity_poly.entity_id
_entity_poly.type
_entity_poly.pdbx_seq_one_letter_code
_entity_poly.pdbx_strand_id
1 'polypeptide(L)'
;MSVMPTVTTRNLRDRGAANFHAALARVLTTALDQALEAGDHPKAISVINRAFAEGTTQMGCDLLCRAGETIGAARTWTVQLAPLNHPRQRPAAGDTP
;
A
#
# COMPACT_ATOMS: atom_id res chain seq x y z
N MET A 1 12.04 -23.45 33.26
CA MET A 1 12.32 -23.10 31.85
C MET A 1 11.70 -21.74 31.60
N SER A 2 12.44 -20.65 31.85
CA SER A 2 11.93 -19.28 31.62
C SER A 2 12.32 -18.83 30.21
N VAL A 3 11.31 -18.63 29.37
CA VAL A 3 11.44 -17.95 28.08
C VAL A 3 11.79 -16.49 28.34
N MET A 4 13.01 -16.09 27.97
CA MET A 4 13.43 -14.69 27.94
C MET A 4 12.62 -13.98 26.86
N PRO A 5 12.06 -12.78 27.12
CA PRO A 5 11.44 -12.00 26.07
C PRO A 5 12.56 -11.53 25.13
N THR A 6 12.56 -12.03 23.90
CA THR A 6 13.31 -11.45 22.80
C THR A 6 12.75 -10.04 22.58
N VAL A 7 13.38 -9.05 23.21
CA VAL A 7 13.21 -7.65 22.83
C VAL A 7 13.67 -7.56 21.38
N THR A 8 12.71 -7.61 20.47
CA THR A 8 12.91 -7.41 19.05
C THR A 8 13.43 -5.99 18.88
N THR A 9 14.75 -5.85 18.79
CA THR A 9 15.45 -4.62 18.43
C THR A 9 15.06 -4.26 16.99
N ARG A 10 13.87 -3.67 16.82
CA ARG A 10 13.43 -3.12 15.54
C ARG A 10 14.40 -1.99 15.20
N ASN A 11 15.30 -2.23 14.25
CA ASN A 11 16.36 -1.31 13.86
C ASN A 11 15.77 0.07 13.50
N LEU A 12 16.52 1.17 13.69
CA LEU A 12 16.06 2.53 13.38
C LEU A 12 15.51 2.67 11.94
N ARG A 13 16.07 1.90 11.00
CA ARG A 13 15.61 1.82 9.61
C ARG A 13 14.19 1.26 9.50
N ASP A 14 13.88 0.17 10.20
CA ASP A 14 12.52 -0.40 10.25
C ASP A 14 11.53 0.55 10.91
N ARG A 15 11.96 1.26 11.96
CA ARG A 15 11.14 2.29 12.60
C ARG A 15 10.88 3.48 11.67
N GLY A 16 11.89 3.90 10.91
CA GLY A 16 11.77 4.95 9.90
C GLY A 16 10.81 4.57 8.77
N ALA A 17 10.92 3.35 8.24
CA ALA A 17 10.02 2.83 7.22
C ALA A 17 8.57 2.72 7.73
N ALA A 18 8.37 2.22 8.95
CA ALA A 18 7.05 2.15 9.57
C ALA A 18 6.41 3.54 9.76
N ASN A 19 7.20 4.53 10.18
CA ASN A 19 6.71 5.90 10.36
C ASN A 19 6.39 6.58 9.03
N PHE A 20 7.21 6.32 8.00
CA PHE A 20 6.95 6.78 6.63
C PHE A 20 5.64 6.19 6.10
N HIS A 21 5.46 4.86 6.16
CA HIS A 21 4.23 4.23 5.70
C HIS A 21 3.01 4.69 6.49
N ALA A 22 3.13 4.93 7.81
CA ALA A 22 2.04 5.47 8.61
C ALA A 22 1.65 6.90 8.18
N ALA A 23 2.62 7.76 7.89
CA ALA A 23 2.37 9.10 7.38
C ALA A 23 1.74 9.06 5.98
N LEU A 24 2.29 8.22 5.08
CA LEU A 24 1.75 8.01 3.75
C LEU A 24 0.31 7.50 3.79
N ALA A 25 0.01 6.52 4.66
CA ALA A 25 -1.32 5.97 4.84
C ALA A 25 -2.35 7.05 5.20
N ARG A 26 -2.00 7.94 6.13
CA ARG A 26 -2.86 9.06 6.52
C ARG A 26 -3.12 10.01 5.35
N VAL A 27 -2.08 10.41 4.63
CA VAL A 27 -2.21 11.36 3.50
C VAL A 27 -3.05 10.75 2.38
N LEU A 28 -2.79 9.50 1.99
CA LEU A 28 -3.54 8.85 0.92
C LEU A 28 -4.99 8.54 1.33
N THR A 29 -5.23 8.21 2.59
CA THR A 29 -6.60 8.01 3.09
C THR A 29 -7.41 9.30 2.96
N THR A 30 -6.86 10.44 3.41
CA THR A 30 -7.54 11.73 3.27
C THR A 30 -7.76 12.11 1.80
N ALA A 31 -6.76 11.90 0.95
CA ALA A 31 -6.87 12.21 -0.48
C ALA A 31 -7.90 11.32 -1.19
N LEU A 32 -8.02 10.05 -0.80
CA LEU A 32 -9.02 9.13 -1.31
C LEU A 32 -10.43 9.58 -0.91
N ASP A 33 -10.63 9.90 0.36
CA ASP A 33 -11.91 10.36 0.92
C ASP A 33 -12.40 11.61 0.16
N GLN A 34 -11.53 12.60 -0.02
CA GLN A 34 -11.83 13.80 -0.81
C GLN A 34 -12.16 13.51 -2.27
N ALA A 35 -11.48 12.54 -2.90
CA ALA A 35 -11.76 12.17 -4.28
C ALA A 35 -13.12 11.46 -4.41
N LEU A 36 -13.47 10.62 -3.45
CA LEU A 36 -14.75 9.92 -3.40
C LEU A 36 -15.91 10.90 -3.16
N GLU A 37 -15.77 11.81 -2.19
CA GLU A 37 -16.76 12.86 -1.90
C GLU A 37 -17.00 13.79 -3.11
N ALA A 38 -15.94 14.10 -3.85
CA ALA A 38 -16.03 14.89 -5.08
C ALA A 38 -16.56 14.09 -6.30
N GLY A 39 -16.75 12.78 -6.18
CA GLY A 39 -17.09 11.89 -7.31
C GLY A 39 -15.99 11.76 -8.36
N ASP A 40 -14.75 12.11 -8.02
CA ASP A 40 -13.57 12.10 -8.89
C ASP A 40 -12.90 10.71 -8.86
N HIS A 41 -13.51 9.77 -9.61
CA HIS A 41 -13.01 8.40 -9.73
C HIS A 41 -11.57 8.31 -10.29
N PRO A 42 -11.18 9.06 -11.34
CA PRO A 42 -9.80 9.03 -11.85
C PRO A 42 -8.76 9.39 -10.78
N LYS A 43 -9.08 10.36 -9.92
CA LYS A 43 -8.21 10.75 -8.81
C LYS A 43 -8.16 9.67 -7.72
N ALA A 44 -9.30 9.07 -7.37
CA ALA A 44 -9.34 7.95 -6.43
C ALA A 44 -8.47 6.77 -6.89
N ILE A 45 -8.56 6.39 -8.17
CA ILE A 45 -7.73 5.34 -8.77
C ILE A 45 -6.23 5.71 -8.71
N SER A 46 -5.91 6.97 -9.00
CA SER A 46 -4.52 7.47 -8.92
C SER A 46 -3.96 7.40 -7.49
N VAL A 47 -4.78 7.69 -6.48
CA VAL A 47 -4.42 7.57 -5.05
C VAL A 47 -4.19 6.10 -4.66
N ILE A 48 -5.04 5.18 -5.11
CA ILE A 48 -4.89 3.74 -4.87
C ILE A 48 -3.61 3.21 -5.51
N ASN A 49 -3.35 3.56 -6.78
CA ASN A 49 -2.13 3.17 -7.47
C ASN A 49 -0.87 3.70 -6.78
N ARG A 50 -0.92 4.94 -6.29
CA ARG A 50 0.16 5.53 -5.47
C ARG A 50 0.39 4.74 -4.18
N ALA A 51 -0.65 4.24 -3.53
CA ALA A 51 -0.51 3.41 -2.33
C ALA A 51 0.20 2.09 -2.61
N PHE A 52 -0.06 1.46 -3.76
CA PHE A 52 0.65 0.26 -4.20
C PHE A 52 2.11 0.54 -4.61
N ALA A 53 2.37 1.72 -5.18
CA ALA A 53 3.70 2.08 -5.67
C ALA A 53 4.65 2.59 -4.57
N GLU A 54 4.14 3.40 -3.65
CA GLU A 54 4.93 4.11 -2.63
C GLU A 54 4.78 3.51 -1.23
N GLY A 55 3.71 2.75 -0.99
CA GLY A 55 3.39 2.12 0.29
C GLY A 55 3.65 0.61 0.31
N THR A 56 2.84 -0.09 1.09
CA THR A 56 2.83 -1.56 1.13
C THR A 56 1.64 -2.11 0.35
N THR A 57 1.73 -3.36 -0.12
CA THR A 57 0.59 -4.03 -0.77
C THR A 57 -0.65 -4.03 0.12
N GLN A 58 -0.48 -4.25 1.43
CA GLN A 58 -1.58 -4.23 2.40
C GLN A 58 -2.25 -2.85 2.45
N MET A 59 -1.47 -1.77 2.43
CA MET A 59 -2.01 -0.41 2.41
C MET A 59 -2.80 -0.11 1.14
N GLY A 60 -2.33 -0.57 -0.03
CA GLY A 60 -3.10 -0.48 -1.27
C GLY A 60 -4.42 -1.26 -1.22
N CYS A 61 -4.41 -2.46 -0.63
CA CYS A 61 -5.62 -3.25 -0.40
C CYS A 61 -6.61 -2.55 0.55
N ASP A 62 -6.14 -1.99 1.67
CA ASP A 62 -6.99 -1.26 2.63
C ASP A 62 -7.72 -0.08 1.95
N LEU A 63 -7.01 0.70 1.14
CA LEU A 63 -7.60 1.82 0.40
C LEU A 63 -8.60 1.35 -0.67
N LEU A 64 -8.33 0.23 -1.33
CA LEU A 64 -9.24 -0.34 -2.32
C LEU A 64 -10.54 -0.86 -1.67
N CYS A 65 -10.44 -1.53 -0.52
CA CYS A 65 -11.60 -1.94 0.27
C CYS A 65 -12.46 -0.74 0.68
N ARG A 66 -11.83 0.30 1.23
CA ARG A 66 -12.54 1.53 1.65
C ARG A 66 -13.25 2.22 0.49
N ALA A 67 -12.61 2.30 -0.68
CA ALA A 67 -13.24 2.86 -1.87
C ALA A 67 -14.46 2.04 -2.32
N GLY A 68 -14.37 0.71 -2.22
CA GLY A 68 -15.48 -0.20 -2.52
C GLY A 68 -16.69 -0.04 -1.58
N GLU A 69 -16.44 0.16 -0.28
CA GLU A 69 -17.50 0.40 0.70
C GLU A 69 -18.28 1.71 0.42
N THR A 70 -17.60 2.72 -0.11
CA THR A 70 -18.18 4.05 -0.35
C THR A 70 -19.10 4.08 -1.57
N ILE A 71 -18.84 3.25 -2.58
CA ILE A 71 -19.51 3.37 -3.89
C ILE A 71 -20.83 2.60 -3.98
N GLY A 72 -21.12 1.76 -2.97
CA GLY A 72 -22.36 0.99 -2.91
C GLY A 72 -22.53 0.01 -4.08
N ALA A 73 -23.47 -0.93 -3.95
CA ALA A 73 -23.67 -2.00 -4.93
C ALA A 73 -24.15 -1.54 -6.32
N ALA A 74 -24.57 -0.27 -6.46
CA ALA A 74 -25.25 0.23 -7.65
C ALA A 74 -24.32 0.79 -8.74
N ARG A 75 -23.04 1.02 -8.44
CA ARG A 75 -22.13 1.69 -9.38
C ARG A 75 -20.85 0.89 -9.59
N THR A 76 -20.73 0.35 -10.80
CA THR A 76 -19.54 -0.38 -11.23
C THR A 76 -18.53 0.60 -11.82
N TRP A 77 -17.26 0.41 -11.43
CA TRP A 77 -16.14 1.21 -11.89
C TRP A 77 -14.92 0.29 -12.05
N THR A 78 -14.18 0.50 -13.14
CA THR A 78 -13.03 -0.34 -13.47
C THR A 78 -11.76 0.30 -12.92
N VAL A 79 -11.09 -0.42 -12.03
CA VAL A 79 -9.78 -0.02 -11.51
C VAL A 79 -8.71 -0.76 -12.29
N GLN A 80 -7.91 -0.04 -13.07
CA GLN A 80 -6.70 -0.60 -13.68
C GLN A 80 -5.53 -0.29 -12.74
N LEU A 81 -5.01 -1.34 -12.10
CA LEU A 81 -3.83 -1.20 -11.24
C LEU A 81 -2.59 -1.06 -12.12
N ALA A 82 -1.74 -0.08 -11.79
CA ALA A 82 -0.43 0.03 -12.40
C ALA A 82 0.38 -1.25 -12.13
N PRO A 83 1.25 -1.68 -13.06
CA PRO A 83 2.09 -2.86 -12.84
C PRO A 83 2.88 -2.67 -11.54
N LEU A 84 2.70 -3.61 -10.61
CA LEU A 84 3.44 -3.62 -9.35
C LEU A 84 4.92 -3.69 -9.71
N ASN A 85 5.69 -2.69 -9.28
CA ASN A 85 7.11 -2.64 -9.55
C ASN A 85 7.75 -3.83 -8.84
N HIS A 86 8.00 -4.93 -9.56
CA HIS A 86 8.58 -6.12 -8.97
C HIS A 86 9.93 -5.73 -8.36
N PRO A 87 10.21 -6.06 -7.08
CA PRO A 87 11.55 -5.91 -6.56
C PRO A 87 12.45 -6.74 -7.46
N ARG A 88 13.36 -6.06 -8.16
CA ARG A 88 14.31 -6.62 -9.12
C ARG A 88 14.92 -7.89 -8.53
N GLN A 89 14.46 -9.06 -8.94
CA GLN A 89 15.03 -10.32 -8.52
C GLN A 89 16.48 -10.31 -8.98
N ARG A 90 17.41 -10.33 -8.01
CA ARG A 90 18.84 -10.48 -8.28
C ARG A 90 18.99 -11.80 -9.06
N PRO A 91 19.55 -11.79 -10.28
CA PRO A 91 19.87 -13.04 -10.97
C PRO A 91 20.72 -13.88 -10.02
N ALA A 92 20.29 -15.10 -9.72
CA ALA A 92 21.11 -16.05 -8.99
C ALA A 92 22.41 -16.21 -9.77
N ALA A 93 23.52 -15.85 -9.13
CA ALA A 93 24.83 -15.96 -9.74
C ALA A 93 25.16 -17.43 -9.96
N GLY A 94 25.36 -17.80 -11.22
CA GLY A 94 26.25 -18.86 -11.66
C GLY A 94 25.86 -20.29 -11.31
N ASP A 95 25.26 -20.97 -12.27
CA ASP A 95 25.59 -22.38 -12.49
C ASP A 95 26.12 -22.46 -13.93
N THR A 96 27.44 -22.61 -14.06
CA THR A 96 28.11 -22.87 -15.34
C THR A 96 28.66 -24.29 -15.25
N PRO A 97 28.34 -25.18 -16.21
CA PRO A 97 28.86 -26.55 -16.22
C PRO A 97 30.37 -26.62 -16.49
#